data_AF-A0A9W9X3I3-F1
#
_entry.id   AF-A0A9W9X3I3-F1
#
_cell.length_a   1.000
_cell.length_b   1.000
_cell.length_c   1.000
_cell.angle_alpha   90.00
_cell.angle_beta   90.00
_cell.angle_gamma   90.00
#
_symmetry.space_group_name_H-M   'P 1'
#
loop_
_entity.id
_entity.type
_entity.pdbx_description
1 polymer ?
#
loop_
_entity_poly.entity_id
_entity_poly.type
_entity_poly.pdbx_seq_one_letter_code
_entity_poly.pdbx_strand_id
1 'polypeptide(L)'
;MNFPNEPFFRRLVDLANGHSRVIISDGFSGIRITYGELLSRVLRFQQDLQQQLPPATLDNNKVLREPLCVGILATVSVEFVVALLAILSIGGIVVPLCKSQFAFSSLDGNLPANSAPQQRPIPLIQRREAILIFTSGTTGQQKGVLHSREFFNAKVEAEPIGTDSECLLFARMSILVVSIRVMVRMLLRGVRIELWPYLYDPDMIWERLRKGGITALDLLPTMWRNMMLAYRQRISQLPSAEQEKYCAGARQLRDVACGGQPMLQDVKLFWQKMLDGRCVTIIYGATEAGNSLLRAVGEDSLVEATRSAFDQDGFFRTGDIVRYNGSEYVFEGRASCDCKYMHRECVS
;
A
#
# COMPACT_ATOMS: atom_id res chain seq x y z
N MET A 1 -8.22 10.37 -26.39
CA MET A 1 -8.24 10.84 -24.99
C MET A 1 -6.95 10.43 -24.36
N ASN A 2 -6.33 11.35 -23.62
CA ASN A 2 -4.91 11.28 -23.33
C ASN A 2 -4.71 11.57 -21.83
N PHE A 3 -3.68 10.95 -21.25
CA PHE A 3 -3.32 11.16 -19.85
C PHE A 3 -2.63 12.52 -19.63
N PRO A 4 -2.69 13.08 -18.41
CA PRO A 4 -1.92 14.25 -18.04
C PRO A 4 -0.41 14.08 -18.26
N ASN A 5 0.27 15.19 -18.56
CA ASN A 5 1.73 15.21 -18.72
C ASN A 5 2.49 15.19 -17.37
N GLU A 6 2.09 14.34 -16.45
CA GLU A 6 2.69 14.22 -15.12
C GLU A 6 3.67 13.03 -15.08
N PRO A 7 4.80 13.11 -14.33
CA PRO A 7 5.79 12.04 -14.24
C PRO A 7 5.17 10.66 -13.96
N PHE A 8 4.20 10.63 -13.05
CA PHE A 8 3.39 9.46 -12.72
C PHE A 8 2.74 8.81 -13.96
N PHE A 9 1.95 9.58 -14.72
CA PHE A 9 1.24 9.07 -15.89
C PHE A 9 2.17 8.78 -17.06
N ARG A 10 3.23 9.58 -17.28
CA ARG A 10 4.25 9.30 -18.30
C ARG A 10 4.87 7.94 -18.07
N ARG A 11 5.28 7.66 -16.82
CA ARG A 11 5.89 6.38 -16.46
C ARG A 11 4.94 5.21 -16.72
N LEU A 12 3.65 5.33 -16.39
CA LEU A 12 2.67 4.29 -16.69
C LEU A 12 2.49 4.05 -18.20
N VAL A 13 2.49 5.11 -19.01
CA VAL A 13 2.41 5.02 -20.47
C VAL A 13 3.68 4.37 -21.05
N ASP A 14 4.86 4.75 -20.57
CA ASP A 14 6.13 4.16 -20.99
C ASP A 14 6.17 2.66 -20.67
N LEU A 15 5.70 2.28 -19.48
CA LEU A 15 5.57 0.88 -19.08
C LEU A 15 4.57 0.13 -19.96
N ALA A 16 3.45 0.75 -20.34
CA ALA A 16 2.48 0.15 -21.26
C ALA A 16 3.05 -0.10 -22.66
N ASN A 17 3.92 0.78 -23.15
CA ASN A 17 4.56 0.61 -24.45
C ASN A 17 5.69 -0.44 -24.40
N GLY A 18 6.37 -0.58 -23.25
CA GLY A 18 7.48 -1.51 -23.07
C GLY A 18 7.10 -2.90 -22.56
N HIS A 19 5.90 -3.10 -22.01
CA HIS A 19 5.51 -4.35 -21.34
C HIS A 19 4.12 -4.84 -21.77
N SER A 20 4.06 -6.06 -22.29
CA SER A 20 2.82 -6.78 -22.63
C SER A 20 2.41 -7.82 -21.58
N ARG A 21 3.14 -7.94 -20.47
CA ARG A 21 2.85 -8.91 -19.42
C ARG A 21 1.74 -8.44 -18.47
N VAL A 22 1.11 -9.40 -17.79
CA VAL A 22 0.14 -9.14 -16.74
C VAL A 22 0.79 -8.36 -15.60
N ILE A 23 0.25 -7.19 -15.28
CA ILE A 23 0.71 -6.33 -14.19
C ILE A 23 -0.17 -6.44 -12.95
N ILE A 24 -1.49 -6.57 -13.12
CA ILE A 24 -2.43 -6.75 -12.01
C ILE A 24 -3.17 -8.07 -12.21
N SER A 25 -3.26 -8.87 -11.16
CA SER A 25 -4.15 -10.04 -11.09
C SER A 25 -5.04 -9.88 -9.87
N ASP A 26 -6.35 -9.93 -10.05
CA ASP A 26 -7.31 -9.95 -8.95
C ASP A 26 -7.60 -11.41 -8.57
N GLY A 27 -7.20 -11.78 -7.36
CA GLY A 27 -7.32 -13.14 -6.86
C GLY A 27 -8.77 -13.57 -6.58
N PHE A 28 -9.69 -12.62 -6.41
CA PHE A 28 -11.10 -12.90 -6.13
C PHE A 28 -11.92 -12.99 -7.40
N SER A 29 -11.80 -12.01 -8.31
CA SER A 29 -12.54 -12.01 -9.58
C SER A 29 -11.87 -12.82 -10.70
N GLY A 30 -10.60 -13.17 -10.54
CA GLY A 30 -9.80 -13.83 -11.56
C GLY A 30 -9.37 -12.91 -12.71
N ILE A 31 -9.72 -11.62 -12.66
CA ILE A 31 -9.35 -10.63 -13.67
C ILE A 31 -7.82 -10.47 -13.70
N ARG A 32 -7.25 -10.47 -14.91
CA ARG A 32 -5.82 -10.27 -15.13
C ARG A 32 -5.64 -9.25 -16.22
N ILE A 33 -4.86 -8.21 -15.95
CA ILE A 33 -4.68 -7.10 -16.90
C ILE A 33 -3.20 -6.71 -17.03
N THR A 34 -2.83 -6.33 -18.23
CA THR A 34 -1.59 -5.66 -18.62
C THR A 34 -1.67 -4.14 -18.34
N TYR A 35 -0.56 -3.42 -18.49
CA TYR A 35 -0.58 -1.96 -18.44
C TYR A 35 -1.44 -1.35 -19.53
N GLY A 36 -1.39 -1.89 -20.75
CA GLY A 36 -2.22 -1.42 -21.87
C GLY A 36 -3.71 -1.51 -21.53
N GLU A 37 -4.16 -2.67 -21.05
CA GLU A 37 -5.55 -2.89 -20.64
C GLU A 37 -5.96 -2.03 -19.44
N LEU A 38 -5.07 -1.86 -18.45
CA LEU A 38 -5.29 -0.96 -17.33
C LEU A 38 -5.55 0.46 -17.83
N LEU A 39 -4.66 1.01 -18.66
CA LEU A 39 -4.78 2.36 -19.18
C LEU A 39 -6.00 2.53 -20.09
N SER A 40 -6.35 1.53 -20.91
CA SER A 40 -7.60 1.56 -21.67
C SER A 40 -8.84 1.63 -20.77
N ARG A 41 -8.89 0.87 -19.68
CA ARG A 41 -9.99 0.93 -18.69
C ARG A 41 -10.04 2.28 -17.99
N VAL A 42 -8.88 2.85 -17.64
CA VAL A 42 -8.79 4.20 -17.05
C VAL A 42 -9.33 5.25 -18.00
N LEU A 43 -8.99 5.20 -19.29
CA LEU A 43 -9.50 6.16 -20.27
C LEU A 43 -11.01 6.06 -20.48
N ARG A 44 -11.58 4.84 -20.42
CA ARG A 44 -13.04 4.66 -20.47
C ARG A 44 -13.71 5.24 -19.22
N PHE A 45 -13.23 4.90 -18.04
CA PHE A 45 -13.83 5.42 -16.80
C PHE A 45 -13.63 6.95 -16.65
N GLN A 46 -12.52 7.49 -17.17
CA GLN A 46 -12.30 8.93 -17.31
C GLN A 46 -13.41 9.60 -18.12
N GLN A 47 -13.84 8.98 -19.24
CA GLN A 47 -14.92 9.49 -20.09
C GLN A 47 -16.23 9.52 -19.34
N ASP A 48 -16.55 8.41 -18.67
CA ASP A 48 -17.78 8.29 -17.91
C ASP A 48 -17.83 9.37 -16.82
N LEU A 49 -16.74 9.57 -16.07
CA LEU A 49 -16.64 10.66 -15.09
C LEU A 49 -16.86 12.04 -15.72
N GLN A 50 -16.21 12.34 -16.85
CA GLN A 50 -16.34 13.62 -17.53
C GLN A 50 -17.76 13.88 -18.07
N GLN A 51 -18.49 12.84 -18.45
CA GLN A 51 -19.87 12.93 -18.95
C GLN A 51 -20.88 13.13 -17.81
N GLN A 52 -20.61 12.58 -16.62
CA GLN A 52 -21.48 12.72 -15.46
C GLN A 52 -21.29 14.06 -14.73
N LEU A 53 -20.17 14.76 -14.96
CA LEU A 53 -19.90 16.07 -14.37
C LEU A 53 -20.59 17.20 -15.16
N PRO A 54 -21.10 18.25 -14.49
CA PRO A 54 -21.62 19.42 -15.18
C PRO A 54 -20.57 20.03 -16.13
N PRO A 55 -20.94 20.45 -17.36
CA PRO A 55 -19.98 20.98 -18.33
C PRO A 55 -19.14 22.16 -17.82
N ALA A 56 -19.70 22.98 -16.92
CA ALA A 56 -19.01 24.12 -16.31
C ALA A 56 -17.87 23.72 -15.36
N THR A 57 -17.87 22.49 -14.83
CA THR A 57 -16.85 21.99 -13.90
C THR A 57 -15.53 21.68 -14.60
N LEU A 58 -15.54 21.48 -15.92
CA LEU A 58 -14.38 21.12 -16.72
C LEU A 58 -13.88 22.29 -17.58
N ASP A 59 -12.56 22.36 -17.76
CA ASP A 59 -11.91 23.26 -18.71
C ASP A 59 -12.00 22.73 -20.15
N ASN A 60 -11.44 23.47 -21.10
CA ASN A 60 -11.43 23.08 -22.52
C ASN A 60 -10.63 21.79 -22.77
N ASN A 61 -9.76 21.40 -21.85
CA ASN A 61 -8.97 20.18 -21.89
C ASN A 61 -9.65 18.99 -21.19
N LYS A 62 -10.89 19.16 -20.72
CA LYS A 62 -11.64 18.18 -19.93
C LYS A 62 -11.01 17.85 -18.57
N VAL A 63 -10.31 18.82 -17.99
CA VAL A 63 -9.73 18.78 -16.64
C VAL A 63 -10.59 19.60 -15.70
N LEU A 64 -10.71 19.19 -14.44
CA LEU A 64 -11.43 19.94 -13.41
C LEU A 64 -10.83 21.34 -13.22
N ARG A 65 -11.68 22.38 -13.27
CA ARG A 65 -11.30 23.78 -13.03
C ARG A 65 -10.98 24.07 -11.56
N GLU A 66 -11.79 23.50 -10.68
CA GLU A 66 -11.68 23.63 -9.23
C GLU A 66 -11.39 22.26 -8.58
N PRO A 67 -10.79 22.24 -7.38
CA PRO A 67 -10.60 21.00 -6.63
C PRO A 67 -11.93 20.28 -6.36
N LEU A 68 -12.01 19.00 -6.72
CA LEU A 68 -13.19 18.16 -6.49
C LEU A 68 -12.78 16.84 -5.84
N CYS A 69 -13.34 16.57 -4.66
CA CYS A 69 -13.21 15.29 -3.98
C CYS A 69 -14.14 14.24 -4.60
N VAL A 70 -13.58 13.10 -5.00
CA VAL A 70 -14.34 11.96 -5.52
C VAL A 70 -14.10 10.75 -4.63
N GLY A 71 -15.17 10.27 -3.98
CA GLY A 71 -15.16 9.10 -3.12
C GLY A 71 -15.08 7.80 -3.91
N ILE A 72 -14.16 6.91 -3.53
CA ILE A 72 -14.11 5.52 -4.00
C ILE A 72 -14.54 4.62 -2.86
N LEU A 73 -15.80 4.16 -2.87
CA LEU A 73 -16.32 3.22 -1.89
C LEU A 73 -16.16 1.78 -2.39
N ALA A 74 -14.93 1.26 -2.34
CA ALA A 74 -14.61 -0.08 -2.81
C ALA A 74 -13.47 -0.72 -2.01
N THR A 75 -13.48 -2.04 -1.95
CA THR A 75 -12.31 -2.82 -1.54
C THR A 75 -11.22 -2.71 -2.61
N VAL A 76 -10.02 -3.18 -2.29
CA VAL A 76 -8.94 -3.22 -3.26
C VAL A 76 -9.27 -4.25 -4.35
N SER A 77 -9.37 -3.77 -5.58
CA SER A 77 -9.61 -4.56 -6.79
C SER A 77 -9.01 -3.83 -8.00
N VAL A 78 -9.08 -4.45 -9.18
CA VAL A 78 -8.71 -3.77 -10.43
C VAL A 78 -9.50 -2.48 -10.63
N GLU A 79 -10.80 -2.50 -10.34
CA GLU A 79 -11.71 -1.37 -10.47
C GLU A 79 -11.34 -0.23 -9.52
N PHE A 80 -10.90 -0.56 -8.29
CA PHE A 80 -10.37 0.45 -7.36
C PHE A 80 -9.16 1.17 -7.98
N VAL A 81 -8.21 0.44 -8.58
CA VAL A 81 -7.04 1.03 -9.24
C VAL A 81 -7.46 1.88 -10.44
N VAL A 82 -8.39 1.39 -11.26
CA VAL A 82 -8.94 2.12 -12.41
C VAL A 82 -9.58 3.43 -11.97
N ALA A 83 -10.42 3.41 -10.93
CA ALA A 83 -11.08 4.58 -10.39
C ALA A 83 -10.08 5.61 -9.85
N LEU A 84 -9.10 5.15 -9.06
CA LEU A 84 -8.03 5.99 -8.53
C LEU A 84 -7.29 6.73 -9.66
N LEU A 85 -6.86 6.00 -10.69
CA LEU A 85 -6.14 6.58 -11.81
C LEU A 85 -7.01 7.51 -12.66
N ALA A 86 -8.29 7.17 -12.86
CA ALA A 86 -9.22 7.98 -13.66
C ALA A 86 -9.50 9.33 -12.99
N ILE A 87 -9.80 9.32 -11.69
CA ILE A 87 -10.01 10.54 -10.89
C ILE A 87 -8.75 11.42 -10.94
N LEU A 88 -7.57 10.82 -10.74
CA LEU A 88 -6.32 11.55 -10.84
C LEU A 88 -6.10 12.14 -12.24
N SER A 89 -6.52 11.45 -13.30
CA SER A 89 -6.28 11.88 -14.68
C SER A 89 -7.13 13.09 -15.12
N ILE A 90 -8.25 13.37 -14.42
CA ILE A 90 -9.04 14.60 -14.63
C ILE A 90 -8.71 15.72 -13.62
N GLY A 91 -7.69 15.50 -12.79
CA GLY A 91 -7.27 16.48 -11.77
C GLY A 91 -8.07 16.43 -10.46
N GLY A 92 -8.83 15.35 -10.22
CA GLY A 92 -9.62 15.19 -9.00
C GLY A 92 -8.79 14.79 -7.79
N ILE A 93 -9.40 14.91 -6.61
CA ILE A 93 -8.87 14.46 -5.32
C ILE A 93 -9.52 13.11 -5.01
N VAL A 94 -8.71 12.07 -4.90
CA VAL A 94 -9.17 10.72 -4.55
C VAL A 94 -9.50 10.68 -3.07
N VAL A 95 -10.67 10.15 -2.72
CA VAL A 95 -11.05 9.89 -1.32
C VAL A 95 -11.35 8.39 -1.18
N PRO A 96 -10.39 7.55 -0.78
CA PRO A 96 -10.64 6.13 -0.59
C PRO A 96 -11.54 5.92 0.65
N LEU A 97 -12.64 5.20 0.47
CA LEU A 97 -13.63 4.88 1.49
C LEU A 97 -13.81 3.36 1.55
N CYS A 98 -14.05 2.83 2.75
CA CYS A 98 -14.35 1.41 2.94
C CYS A 98 -15.73 1.29 3.60
N LYS A 99 -16.59 0.39 3.09
CA LYS A 99 -17.77 -0.04 3.85
C LYS A 99 -17.28 -0.86 5.04
N SER A 100 -17.77 -0.56 6.25
CA SER A 100 -17.74 -1.53 7.33
C SER A 100 -18.67 -2.68 6.96
N GLN A 101 -18.10 -3.74 6.37
CA GLN A 101 -18.73 -5.02 5.98
C GLN A 101 -19.93 -4.98 4.98
N PHE A 102 -19.91 -6.00 4.10
CA PHE A 102 -20.95 -6.49 3.17
C PHE A 102 -21.07 -5.98 1.71
N ALA A 103 -20.97 -7.00 0.84
CA ALA A 103 -21.48 -7.25 -0.51
C ALA A 103 -21.15 -6.27 -1.66
N PHE A 104 -20.42 -6.79 -2.65
CA PHE A 104 -20.37 -6.27 -4.03
C PHE A 104 -21.18 -7.19 -4.95
N SER A 105 -22.03 -6.60 -5.79
CA SER A 105 -22.50 -7.20 -7.04
C SER A 105 -21.48 -6.89 -8.15
N SER A 106 -21.18 -7.89 -8.97
CA SER A 106 -20.23 -7.80 -10.07
C SER A 106 -20.68 -6.81 -11.15
N LEU A 107 -19.73 -6.06 -11.71
CA LEU A 107 -19.88 -5.40 -13.00
C LEU A 107 -19.26 -6.32 -14.05
N ASP A 108 -20.03 -7.29 -14.53
CA ASP A 108 -19.62 -8.14 -15.65
C ASP A 108 -19.85 -7.40 -16.97
N GLY A 109 -18.76 -7.20 -17.71
CA GLY A 109 -18.77 -6.68 -19.08
C GLY A 109 -17.56 -7.18 -19.83
N ASN A 110 -17.78 -8.06 -20.81
CA ASN A 110 -16.74 -8.48 -21.76
C ASN A 110 -16.30 -7.28 -22.60
N LEU A 111 -14.99 -7.07 -22.71
CA LEU A 111 -14.42 -5.92 -23.42
C LEU A 111 -13.40 -6.37 -24.46
N PRO A 112 -13.55 -5.99 -25.74
CA PRO A 112 -12.51 -6.17 -26.73
C PRO A 112 -11.38 -5.13 -26.54
N ALA A 113 -10.17 -5.55 -26.87
CA ALA A 113 -8.96 -4.73 -26.87
C ALA A 113 -8.96 -3.78 -28.07
N ASN A 114 -8.71 -2.48 -27.87
CA ASN A 114 -8.15 -1.66 -28.95
C ASN A 114 -7.55 -0.30 -28.56
N SER A 115 -6.48 0.02 -29.29
CA SER A 115 -5.70 1.26 -29.47
C SER A 115 -4.79 1.77 -28.33
N ALA A 116 -3.56 2.10 -28.72
CA ALA A 116 -2.45 2.49 -27.84
C ALA A 116 -2.64 3.89 -27.21
N PRO A 117 -2.35 4.08 -25.91
CA PRO A 117 -2.52 5.35 -25.22
C PRO A 117 -1.48 6.39 -25.69
N GLN A 118 -1.92 7.65 -25.87
CA GLN A 118 -1.06 8.79 -26.23
C GLN A 118 -1.03 9.85 -25.10
N GLN A 119 0.08 10.58 -24.95
CA GLN A 119 0.26 11.66 -23.96
C GLN A 119 -0.27 13.02 -24.48
N ARG A 120 -0.60 13.96 -23.59
CA ARG A 120 -0.89 15.38 -23.92
C ARG A 120 -0.11 16.30 -22.99
N PRO A 121 0.31 17.50 -23.44
CA PRO A 121 0.90 18.51 -22.56
C PRO A 121 -0.17 19.14 -21.66
N ILE A 122 -0.22 18.75 -20.38
CA ILE A 122 -0.94 19.45 -19.31
C ILE A 122 0.13 20.11 -18.42
N PRO A 123 0.00 21.41 -18.05
CA PRO A 123 0.97 22.07 -17.20
C PRO A 123 1.12 21.37 -15.85
N LEU A 124 2.37 21.13 -15.45
CA LEU A 124 2.75 20.60 -14.15
C LEU A 124 2.37 21.60 -13.05
N ILE A 125 1.31 21.31 -12.29
CA ILE A 125 1.08 21.96 -11.00
C ILE A 125 1.37 20.93 -9.92
N GLN A 126 2.64 20.79 -9.54
CA GLN A 126 3.10 19.83 -8.52
C GLN A 126 2.39 20.00 -7.16
N ARG A 127 1.85 21.20 -6.89
CA ARG A 127 1.12 21.55 -5.66
C ARG A 127 -0.39 21.26 -5.67
N ARG A 128 -0.94 20.73 -6.76
CA ARG A 128 -2.37 20.39 -6.81
C ARG A 128 -2.70 19.29 -5.80
N GLU A 129 -3.86 19.36 -5.16
CA GLU A 129 -4.36 18.28 -4.31
C GLU A 129 -4.54 16.98 -5.10
N ALA A 130 -4.35 15.83 -4.46
CA ALA A 130 -4.41 14.54 -5.13
C ALA A 130 -5.16 13.46 -4.34
N ILE A 131 -5.00 13.40 -3.02
CA ILE A 131 -5.67 12.38 -2.21
C ILE A 131 -5.98 12.90 -0.81
N LEU A 132 -7.19 12.62 -0.33
CA LEU A 132 -7.65 12.93 1.03
C LEU A 132 -7.90 11.61 1.76
N ILE A 133 -7.19 11.41 2.88
CA ILE A 133 -7.27 10.18 3.68
C ILE A 133 -7.79 10.53 5.07
N PHE A 134 -8.85 9.86 5.51
CA PHE A 134 -9.38 10.01 6.85
C PHE A 134 -8.62 9.12 7.84
N THR A 135 -8.26 9.68 8.99
CA THR A 135 -7.63 8.96 10.11
C THR A 135 -8.62 8.83 11.26
N SER A 136 -8.50 7.76 12.05
CA SER A 136 -9.45 7.44 13.13
C SER A 136 -9.48 8.46 14.27
N GLY A 137 -8.46 9.33 14.40
CA GLY A 137 -8.40 10.42 15.38
C GLY A 137 -8.50 9.96 16.84
N THR A 138 -7.49 10.23 17.66
CA THR A 138 -7.54 9.89 19.11
C THR A 138 -8.61 10.68 19.87
N THR A 139 -9.12 11.76 19.30
CA THR A 139 -10.10 12.68 19.90
C THR A 139 -11.56 12.43 19.45
N GLY A 140 -11.85 11.27 18.84
CA GLY A 140 -13.21 10.82 18.50
C GLY A 140 -13.76 11.32 17.15
N GLN A 141 -13.36 12.50 16.66
CA GLN A 141 -13.66 12.94 15.28
C GLN A 141 -12.55 12.52 14.32
N GLN A 142 -12.93 11.92 13.19
CA GLN A 142 -11.99 11.58 12.12
C GLN A 142 -11.42 12.85 11.49
N LYS A 143 -10.11 12.89 11.27
CA LYS A 143 -9.41 14.00 10.62
C LYS A 143 -9.05 13.62 9.20
N GLY A 144 -9.28 14.53 8.26
CA GLY A 144 -8.85 14.37 6.87
C GLY A 144 -7.42 14.88 6.66
N VAL A 145 -6.55 14.04 6.11
CA VAL A 145 -5.19 14.41 5.72
C VAL A 145 -5.13 14.52 4.21
N LEU A 146 -4.85 15.73 3.73
CA LEU A 146 -4.82 16.07 2.31
C LEU A 146 -3.36 16.06 1.80
N HIS A 147 -3.12 15.29 0.75
CA HIS A 147 -1.83 15.21 0.08
C HIS A 147 -1.88 15.82 -1.32
N SER A 148 -0.76 16.43 -1.72
CA SER A 148 -0.56 16.98 -3.06
C SER A 148 -0.18 15.90 -4.08
N ARG A 149 -0.04 16.29 -5.35
CA ARG A 149 0.43 15.43 -6.44
C ARG A 149 1.83 14.88 -6.24
N GLU A 150 2.65 15.46 -5.37
CA GLU A 150 3.93 14.88 -4.95
C GLU A 150 3.73 13.48 -4.34
N PHE A 151 2.53 13.18 -3.83
CA PHE A 151 2.18 11.85 -3.36
C PHE A 151 2.25 10.76 -4.44
N PHE A 152 2.08 11.10 -5.70
CA PHE A 152 2.17 10.12 -6.78
C PHE A 152 3.48 10.25 -7.57
N ASN A 153 4.14 11.40 -7.47
CA ASN A 153 5.34 11.73 -8.24
C ASN A 153 6.66 11.64 -7.44
N ALA A 154 6.61 11.38 -6.13
CA ALA A 154 7.82 11.20 -5.32
C ALA A 154 8.74 10.12 -5.93
N LYS A 155 10.05 10.37 -5.92
CA LYS A 155 11.05 9.54 -6.61
C LYS A 155 10.99 8.09 -6.15
N VAL A 156 10.45 7.23 -7.02
CA VAL A 156 10.32 5.78 -6.85
C VAL A 156 11.69 5.07 -6.79
N GLU A 157 12.72 5.71 -7.35
CA GLU A 157 14.08 5.19 -7.48
C GLU A 157 14.85 5.13 -6.15
N ALA A 158 14.46 5.93 -5.15
CA ALA A 158 15.18 6.02 -3.87
C ALA A 158 14.86 4.88 -2.89
N GLU A 159 13.96 3.94 -3.26
CA GLU A 159 13.51 2.90 -2.36
C GLU A 159 13.93 1.49 -2.83
N PRO A 160 14.39 0.59 -1.95
CA PRO A 160 14.97 -0.70 -2.35
C PRO A 160 13.96 -1.76 -2.82
N ILE A 161 12.66 -1.58 -2.62
CA ILE A 161 11.65 -2.64 -2.80
C ILE A 161 11.13 -2.67 -4.24
N GLY A 162 11.06 -3.86 -4.85
CA GLY A 162 10.37 -4.08 -6.12
C GLY A 162 11.32 -4.10 -7.31
N THR A 163 11.57 -5.24 -7.94
CA THR A 163 12.04 -5.24 -9.35
C THR A 163 10.92 -5.70 -10.25
N ASP A 164 11.02 -5.42 -11.54
CA ASP A 164 10.08 -5.98 -12.51
C ASP A 164 10.07 -7.53 -12.47
N SER A 165 11.10 -8.20 -11.97
CA SER A 165 11.08 -9.65 -11.74
C SER A 165 10.17 -10.11 -10.58
N GLU A 166 9.54 -9.20 -9.84
CA GLU A 166 8.81 -9.51 -8.62
C GLU A 166 7.29 -9.60 -8.78
N CYS A 167 6.68 -10.26 -7.79
CA CYS A 167 5.25 -10.33 -7.62
C CYS A 167 4.88 -10.03 -6.16
N LEU A 168 4.19 -8.91 -5.95
CA LEU A 168 3.64 -8.50 -4.66
C LEU A 168 2.27 -9.16 -4.45
N LEU A 169 2.11 -9.89 -3.35
CA LEU A 169 0.78 -10.20 -2.85
C LEU A 169 0.26 -9.00 -2.04
N PHE A 170 -0.70 -8.28 -2.61
CA PHE A 170 -1.25 -7.06 -2.02
C PHE A 170 -2.47 -7.39 -1.17
N ALA A 171 -2.28 -7.24 0.14
CA ALA A 171 -3.19 -7.74 1.15
C ALA A 171 -3.55 -6.70 2.22
N ARG A 172 -3.79 -5.45 1.82
CA ARG A 172 -4.01 -4.33 2.74
C ARG A 172 -5.29 -3.57 2.39
N MET A 173 -5.88 -2.90 3.38
CA MET A 173 -7.05 -2.04 3.16
C MET A 173 -6.67 -0.80 2.35
N SER A 174 -7.52 -0.41 1.39
CA SER A 174 -7.36 0.75 0.50
C SER A 174 -7.36 2.10 1.23
N ILE A 175 -7.95 2.17 2.42
CA ILE A 175 -8.06 3.42 3.21
C ILE A 175 -6.75 3.84 3.88
N LEU A 176 -5.73 2.97 3.91
CA LEU A 176 -4.45 3.28 4.55
C LEU A 176 -3.51 3.95 3.56
N VAL A 177 -2.87 5.04 3.98
CA VAL A 177 -1.89 5.79 3.18
C VAL A 177 -0.79 4.89 2.60
N VAL A 178 -0.28 3.97 3.41
CA VAL A 178 0.80 3.07 3.03
C VAL A 178 0.36 2.08 1.95
N SER A 179 -0.90 1.65 1.98
CA SER A 179 -1.47 0.74 0.99
C SER A 179 -1.46 1.39 -0.39
N ILE A 180 -1.96 2.64 -0.50
CA ILE A 180 -1.94 3.37 -1.77
C ILE A 180 -0.50 3.62 -2.22
N ARG A 181 0.41 3.99 -1.32
CA ARG A 181 1.82 4.19 -1.67
C ARG A 181 2.51 2.95 -2.19
N VAL A 182 2.36 1.82 -1.49
CA VAL A 182 2.94 0.53 -1.91
C VAL A 182 2.42 0.16 -3.30
N MET A 183 1.11 0.26 -3.50
CA MET A 183 0.46 -0.06 -4.78
C MET A 183 0.99 0.82 -5.92
N VAL A 184 0.98 2.13 -5.74
CA VAL A 184 1.49 3.11 -6.71
C VAL A 184 2.96 2.84 -7.03
N ARG A 185 3.79 2.64 -6.00
CA ARG A 185 5.22 2.34 -6.17
C ARG A 185 5.44 1.07 -7.00
N MET A 186 4.73 -0.02 -6.69
CA MET A 186 4.85 -1.27 -7.45
C MET A 186 4.43 -1.08 -8.91
N LEU A 187 3.33 -0.35 -9.16
CA LEU A 187 2.90 -0.01 -10.52
C LEU A 187 3.91 0.86 -11.28
N LEU A 188 4.70 1.70 -10.63
CA LEU A 188 5.70 2.54 -11.31
C LEU A 188 7.02 1.79 -11.55
N ARG A 189 7.26 0.70 -10.83
CA ARG A 189 8.44 -0.17 -10.97
C ARG A 189 8.23 -1.35 -11.90
N GLY A 190 7.04 -1.51 -12.47
CA GLY A 190 6.73 -2.68 -13.28
C GLY A 190 6.36 -3.91 -12.47
N VAL A 191 6.38 -3.88 -11.13
CA VAL A 191 6.20 -5.06 -10.27
C VAL A 191 4.78 -5.62 -10.44
N ARG A 192 4.65 -6.93 -10.66
CA ARG A 192 3.33 -7.57 -10.73
C ARG A 192 2.65 -7.50 -9.37
N ILE A 193 1.38 -7.14 -9.35
CA ILE A 193 0.56 -7.05 -8.13
C ILE A 193 -0.56 -8.07 -8.21
N GLU A 194 -0.62 -8.96 -7.23
CA GLU A 194 -1.76 -9.83 -7.01
C GLU A 194 -2.64 -9.23 -5.92
N LEU A 195 -3.77 -8.66 -6.30
CA LEU A 195 -4.73 -8.03 -5.40
C LEU A 195 -5.61 -9.12 -4.78
N TRP A 196 -5.71 -9.10 -3.46
CA TRP A 196 -6.70 -9.88 -2.75
C TRP A 196 -7.52 -8.94 -1.87
N PRO A 197 -8.83 -8.78 -2.13
CA PRO A 197 -9.71 -8.14 -1.17
C PRO A 197 -9.88 -9.08 0.03
N TYR A 198 -9.99 -8.52 1.24
CA TYR A 198 -10.31 -9.26 2.49
C TYR A 198 -9.20 -10.09 3.15
N LEU A 199 -8.09 -9.45 3.55
CA LEU A 199 -7.05 -10.16 4.33
C LEU A 199 -7.12 -9.89 5.83
N TYR A 200 -8.05 -10.59 6.45
CA TYR A 200 -7.91 -11.03 7.84
C TYR A 200 -7.58 -12.53 7.95
N ASP A 201 -7.42 -13.24 6.82
CA ASP A 201 -7.22 -14.69 6.80
C ASP A 201 -5.74 -15.07 6.56
N PRO A 202 -5.00 -15.51 7.60
CA PRO A 202 -3.63 -15.99 7.45
C PRO A 202 -3.51 -17.27 6.61
N ASP A 203 -4.57 -18.07 6.48
CA ASP A 203 -4.54 -19.36 5.80
C ASP A 203 -4.56 -19.22 4.30
N MET A 204 -5.36 -18.28 3.82
CA MET A 204 -5.33 -17.90 2.43
C MET A 204 -3.94 -17.42 2.01
N ILE A 205 -3.25 -16.62 2.85
CA ILE A 205 -1.89 -16.17 2.54
C ILE A 205 -0.94 -17.37 2.47
N TRP A 206 -0.96 -18.25 3.47
CA TRP A 206 -0.11 -19.44 3.47
C TRP A 206 -0.36 -20.35 2.26
N GLU A 207 -1.62 -20.59 1.93
CA GLU A 207 -2.00 -21.39 0.76
C GLU A 207 -1.56 -20.71 -0.55
N ARG A 208 -1.62 -19.38 -0.63
CA ARG A 208 -1.11 -18.65 -1.78
C ARG A 208 0.41 -18.73 -1.88
N LEU A 209 1.14 -18.60 -0.76
CA LEU A 209 2.59 -18.75 -0.73
C LEU A 209 3.01 -20.17 -1.13
N ARG A 210 2.30 -21.20 -0.66
CA ARG A 210 2.52 -22.61 -1.01
C ARG A 210 2.50 -22.86 -2.52
N LYS A 211 1.66 -22.12 -3.26
CA LYS A 211 1.59 -22.19 -4.73
C LYS A 211 2.79 -21.56 -5.44
N GLY A 212 3.63 -20.79 -4.73
CA GLY A 212 4.85 -20.16 -5.25
C GLY A 212 4.61 -18.92 -6.11
N GLY A 213 5.70 -18.26 -6.52
CA GLY A 213 5.67 -17.12 -7.44
C GLY A 213 5.23 -15.78 -6.83
N ILE A 214 5.00 -15.70 -5.52
CA ILE A 214 4.99 -14.44 -4.77
C ILE A 214 6.40 -14.21 -4.24
N THR A 215 6.95 -13.02 -4.45
CA THR A 215 8.30 -12.67 -4.00
C THR A 215 8.34 -11.47 -3.08
N ALA A 216 7.23 -10.73 -2.96
CA ALA A 216 7.13 -9.58 -2.08
C ALA A 216 5.86 -9.63 -1.21
N LEU A 217 5.99 -9.21 0.04
CA LEU A 217 4.90 -9.03 1.00
C LEU A 217 5.06 -7.74 1.79
N ASP A 218 3.99 -6.97 1.90
CA ASP A 218 3.87 -5.85 2.83
C ASP A 218 2.57 -6.03 3.64
N LEU A 219 2.70 -6.36 4.92
CA LEU A 219 1.58 -6.71 5.80
C LEU A 219 1.58 -5.87 7.09
N LEU A 220 0.44 -5.85 7.78
CA LEU A 220 0.38 -5.30 9.14
C LEU A 220 1.09 -6.25 10.13
N PRO A 221 1.65 -5.73 11.25
CA PRO A 221 2.27 -6.58 12.27
C PRO A 221 1.34 -7.67 12.80
N THR A 222 0.06 -7.34 12.96
CA THR A 222 -0.98 -8.29 13.40
C THR A 222 -1.15 -9.44 12.42
N MET A 223 -1.03 -9.20 11.11
CA MET A 223 -1.12 -10.27 10.10
C MET A 223 0.13 -11.14 10.12
N TRP A 224 1.33 -10.57 10.21
CA TRP A 224 2.57 -11.33 10.40
C TRP A 224 2.50 -12.26 11.63
N ARG A 225 1.94 -11.76 12.74
CA ARG A 225 1.65 -12.57 13.94
C ARG A 225 0.62 -13.67 13.67
N ASN A 226 -0.50 -13.34 13.03
CA ASN A 226 -1.56 -14.31 12.77
C ASN A 226 -1.08 -15.44 11.86
N MET A 227 -0.24 -15.14 10.86
CA MET A 227 0.41 -16.15 10.04
C MET A 227 1.38 -17.03 10.84
N MET A 228 2.16 -16.47 11.77
CA MET A 228 2.99 -17.27 12.68
C MET A 228 2.13 -18.23 13.53
N LEU A 229 1.02 -17.74 14.09
CA LEU A 229 0.11 -18.55 14.89
C LEU A 229 -0.53 -19.67 14.05
N ALA A 230 -1.01 -19.35 12.84
CA ALA A 230 -1.54 -20.32 11.89
C ALA A 230 -0.51 -21.42 11.57
N TYR A 231 0.75 -21.05 11.39
CA TYR A 231 1.82 -22.02 11.17
C TYR A 231 1.97 -22.95 12.38
N ARG A 232 2.14 -22.40 13.59
CA ARG A 232 2.36 -23.18 14.82
C ARG A 232 1.18 -24.08 15.20
N GLN A 233 -0.04 -23.65 14.91
CA GLN A 233 -1.25 -24.38 15.29
C GLN A 233 -1.63 -25.45 14.27
N ARG A 234 -1.38 -25.22 12.98
CA ARG A 234 -1.90 -26.06 11.90
C ARG A 234 -0.82 -26.58 10.99
N ILE A 235 -0.03 -25.71 10.36
CA ILE A 235 0.97 -26.15 9.38
C ILE A 235 2.01 -27.05 10.04
N SER A 236 2.52 -26.72 11.22
CA SER A 236 3.52 -27.53 11.93
C SER A 236 3.02 -28.89 12.42
N GLN A 237 1.71 -29.16 12.32
CA GLN A 237 1.11 -30.45 12.65
C GLN A 237 0.98 -31.37 11.43
N LEU A 238 1.22 -30.85 10.22
CA LEU A 238 1.16 -31.63 8.97
C LEU A 238 2.38 -32.56 8.84
N PRO A 239 2.34 -33.59 7.99
CA PRO A 239 3.54 -34.37 7.65
C PRO A 239 4.65 -33.47 7.09
N SER A 240 5.93 -33.78 7.38
CA SER A 240 7.08 -32.94 7.02
C SER A 240 7.12 -32.56 5.53
N ALA A 241 6.71 -33.48 4.65
CA ALA A 241 6.63 -33.21 3.21
C ALA A 241 5.59 -32.15 2.83
N GLU A 242 4.47 -32.06 3.56
CA GLU A 242 3.47 -31.02 3.35
C GLU A 242 3.90 -29.69 3.98
N GLN A 243 4.50 -29.71 5.16
CA GLN A 243 5.07 -28.51 5.80
C GLN A 243 6.06 -27.81 4.88
N GLU A 244 6.95 -28.59 4.27
CA GLU A 244 8.02 -28.06 3.43
C GLU A 244 7.48 -27.32 2.20
N LYS A 245 6.30 -27.67 1.68
CA LYS A 245 5.68 -26.90 0.57
C LYS A 245 5.33 -25.47 0.99
N TYR A 246 4.84 -25.29 2.23
CA TYR A 246 4.53 -23.95 2.76
C TYR A 246 5.83 -23.18 3.05
N CYS A 247 6.80 -23.82 3.69
CA CYS A 247 8.09 -23.20 4.02
C CYS A 247 8.86 -22.80 2.74
N ALA A 248 8.92 -23.68 1.74
CA ALA A 248 9.54 -23.38 0.45
C ALA A 248 8.85 -22.24 -0.28
N GLY A 249 7.51 -22.14 -0.18
CA GLY A 249 6.76 -20.99 -0.67
C GLY A 249 7.13 -19.68 0.01
N ALA A 250 7.21 -19.68 1.35
CA ALA A 250 7.62 -18.51 2.12
C ALA A 250 9.08 -18.10 1.87
N ARG A 251 10.01 -19.05 1.70
CA ARG A 251 11.43 -18.76 1.42
C ARG A 251 11.68 -18.10 0.07
N GLN A 252 10.72 -18.16 -0.86
CA GLN A 252 10.77 -17.41 -2.14
C GLN A 252 10.60 -15.89 -1.95
N LEU A 253 10.10 -15.46 -0.79
CA LEU A 253 9.99 -14.05 -0.47
C LEU A 253 11.40 -13.43 -0.39
N ARG A 254 11.57 -12.31 -1.08
CA ARG A 254 12.79 -11.51 -1.15
C ARG A 254 12.57 -10.17 -0.45
N ASP A 255 11.46 -9.54 -0.76
CA ASP A 255 11.11 -8.22 -0.26
C ASP A 255 9.93 -8.30 0.72
N VAL A 256 10.25 -8.34 2.01
CA VAL A 256 9.27 -8.42 3.10
C VAL A 256 9.29 -7.16 3.95
N ALA A 257 8.10 -6.57 4.12
CA ALA A 257 7.92 -5.35 4.87
C ALA A 257 6.73 -5.44 5.83
N CYS A 258 6.79 -4.58 6.84
CA CYS A 258 5.77 -4.42 7.84
C CYS A 258 5.69 -2.96 8.26
N GLY A 259 4.50 -2.41 8.48
CA GLY A 259 4.40 -1.03 8.97
C GLY A 259 3.07 -0.67 9.62
N GLY A 260 3.10 0.44 10.36
CA GLY A 260 1.94 1.04 11.02
C GLY A 260 1.83 0.77 12.52
N GLN A 261 2.47 -0.28 13.05
CA GLN A 261 2.57 -0.54 14.50
C GLN A 261 3.88 -1.31 14.79
N PRO A 262 4.35 -1.37 16.05
CA PRO A 262 5.48 -2.20 16.43
C PRO A 262 5.22 -3.69 16.14
N MET A 263 6.25 -4.41 15.70
CA MET A 263 6.23 -5.86 15.58
C MET A 263 6.88 -6.49 16.82
N LEU A 264 6.22 -7.49 17.40
CA LEU A 264 6.73 -8.24 18.56
C LEU A 264 8.01 -9.02 18.21
N GLN A 265 8.92 -9.13 19.17
CA GLN A 265 10.23 -9.78 18.98
C GLN A 265 10.11 -11.26 18.61
N ASP A 266 9.16 -11.98 19.20
CA ASP A 266 8.90 -13.39 18.90
C ASP A 266 8.47 -13.60 17.43
N VAL A 267 7.67 -12.68 16.89
CA VAL A 267 7.25 -12.65 15.49
C VAL A 267 8.46 -12.37 14.58
N LYS A 268 9.31 -11.40 14.93
CA LYS A 268 10.53 -11.10 14.15
C LYS A 268 11.44 -12.33 14.06
N LEU A 269 11.74 -12.96 15.19
CA LEU A 269 12.63 -14.13 15.25
C LEU A 269 12.06 -15.34 14.50
N PHE A 270 10.75 -15.57 14.62
CA PHE A 270 10.08 -16.63 13.85
C PHE A 270 10.26 -16.42 12.34
N TRP A 271 9.97 -15.21 11.85
CA TRP A 271 10.06 -14.91 10.42
C TRP A 271 11.50 -14.84 9.94
N GLN A 272 12.44 -14.36 10.75
CA GLN A 272 13.86 -14.41 10.43
C GLN A 272 14.33 -15.86 10.20
N LYS A 273 13.92 -16.78 11.08
CA LYS A 273 14.21 -18.21 10.91
C LYS A 273 13.51 -18.79 9.68
N MET A 274 12.26 -18.42 9.43
CA MET A 274 11.49 -18.88 8.26
C MET A 274 12.08 -18.41 6.92
N LEU A 275 12.70 -17.23 6.91
CA LEU A 275 13.24 -16.57 5.71
C LEU A 275 14.76 -16.75 5.56
N ASP A 276 15.33 -17.80 6.15
CA ASP A 276 16.75 -18.16 6.08
C ASP A 276 17.69 -17.03 6.54
N GLY A 277 17.33 -16.40 7.67
CA GLY A 277 18.13 -15.33 8.29
C GLY A 277 17.78 -13.92 7.84
N ARG A 278 16.99 -13.76 6.77
CA ARG A 278 16.51 -12.45 6.30
C ARG A 278 15.48 -11.86 7.25
N CYS A 279 15.59 -10.57 7.52
CA CYS A 279 14.69 -9.86 8.43
C CYS A 279 13.50 -9.24 7.68
N VAL A 280 12.33 -9.21 8.32
CA VAL A 280 11.21 -8.38 7.87
C VAL A 280 11.57 -6.91 8.09
N THR A 281 11.50 -6.11 7.03
CA THR A 281 11.76 -4.67 7.11
C THR A 281 10.62 -3.99 7.88
N ILE A 282 10.94 -3.27 8.95
CA ILE A 282 9.97 -2.48 9.69
C ILE A 282 9.97 -1.05 9.14
N ILE A 283 8.80 -0.60 8.74
CA ILE A 283 8.54 0.70 8.14
C ILE A 283 7.67 1.50 9.10
N TYR A 284 8.20 2.62 9.57
CA TYR A 284 7.45 3.59 10.33
C TYR A 284 7.11 4.79 9.44
N GLY A 285 5.87 5.27 9.56
CA GLY A 285 5.37 6.40 8.80
C GLY A 285 4.09 6.93 9.44
N ALA A 286 3.71 8.14 9.05
CA ALA A 286 2.51 8.81 9.51
C ALA A 286 1.64 9.19 8.30
N THR A 287 0.32 9.26 8.48
CA THR A 287 -0.59 9.66 7.41
C THR A 287 -0.24 11.04 6.88
N GLU A 288 0.14 11.96 7.76
CA GLU A 288 0.54 13.34 7.50
C GLU A 288 1.79 13.46 6.64
N ALA A 289 2.74 12.53 6.80
CA ALA A 289 3.99 12.52 6.01
C ALA A 289 3.78 11.99 4.60
N GLY A 290 2.74 11.17 4.39
CA GLY A 290 2.43 10.58 3.09
C GLY A 290 3.44 9.55 2.61
N ASN A 291 4.55 9.33 3.31
CA ASN A 291 5.63 8.41 2.96
C ASN A 291 6.16 7.65 4.20
N SER A 292 7.09 6.73 3.97
CA SER A 292 7.87 6.10 5.04
C SER A 292 8.83 7.12 5.63
N LEU A 293 8.72 7.37 6.93
CA LEU A 293 9.60 8.28 7.65
C LEU A 293 10.88 7.59 8.13
N LEU A 294 10.76 6.33 8.56
CA LEU A 294 11.89 5.53 9.01
C LEU A 294 11.76 4.09 8.50
N ARG A 295 12.92 3.47 8.26
CA ARG A 295 13.05 2.07 7.85
C ARG A 295 14.09 1.38 8.72
N ALA A 296 13.79 0.15 9.09
CA ALA A 296 14.65 -0.68 9.91
C ALA A 296 14.71 -2.11 9.36
N VAL A 297 15.94 -2.60 9.21
CA VAL A 297 16.29 -3.97 8.87
C VAL A 297 17.13 -4.55 10.02
N GLY A 298 16.65 -5.61 10.67
CA GLY A 298 17.32 -6.19 11.86
C GLY A 298 17.17 -5.34 13.13
N GLU A 299 17.98 -5.64 14.16
CA GLU A 299 17.95 -4.92 15.45
C GLU A 299 18.72 -3.58 15.39
N ASP A 300 19.85 -3.52 14.68
CA ASP A 300 20.79 -2.39 14.81
C ASP A 300 20.53 -1.18 13.90
N SER A 301 19.81 -1.34 12.78
CA SER A 301 19.64 -0.24 11.80
C SER A 301 18.64 0.86 12.24
N LEU A 302 17.98 0.69 13.38
CA LEU A 302 17.12 1.70 13.99
C LEU A 302 17.92 2.86 14.60
N VAL A 303 19.21 2.75 14.89
CA VAL A 303 19.90 3.79 15.68
C VAL A 303 20.16 5.08 14.90
N GLU A 304 20.75 4.97 13.71
CA GLU A 304 21.29 6.13 13.01
C GLU A 304 20.24 6.91 12.23
N ALA A 305 19.32 6.24 11.53
CA ALA A 305 18.25 6.91 10.78
C ALA A 305 17.25 7.60 11.73
N THR A 306 16.99 6.98 12.88
CA THR A 306 16.03 7.47 13.88
C THR A 306 16.56 8.77 14.49
N ARG A 307 17.84 8.92 14.86
CA ARG A 307 18.42 10.17 15.42
C ARG A 307 18.04 11.46 14.67
N SER A 308 17.97 11.43 13.34
CA SER A 308 17.63 12.60 12.51
C SER A 308 16.14 13.00 12.50
N ALA A 309 15.26 12.12 12.97
CA ALA A 309 13.81 12.31 12.98
C ALA A 309 13.25 12.91 14.29
N PHE A 310 14.12 13.13 15.29
CA PHE A 310 13.77 13.70 16.60
C PHE A 310 14.24 15.14 16.70
N ASP A 311 13.53 15.94 17.48
CA ASP A 311 14.04 17.22 17.94
C ASP A 311 15.10 17.04 19.06
N GLN A 312 15.65 18.16 19.54
CA GLN A 312 16.68 18.18 20.57
C GLN A 312 16.20 17.61 21.91
N ASP A 313 14.88 17.49 22.09
CA ASP A 313 14.23 16.99 23.30
C ASP A 313 13.85 15.50 23.20
N GLY A 314 14.17 14.84 22.07
CA GLY A 314 13.93 13.41 21.86
C GLY A 314 12.48 13.06 21.49
N PHE A 315 11.67 14.05 21.07
CA PHE A 315 10.32 13.80 20.58
C PHE A 315 10.31 13.55 19.07
N PHE A 316 9.53 12.55 18.64
CA PHE A 316 9.23 12.42 17.22
C PHE A 316 8.28 13.55 16.84
N ARG A 317 8.49 14.20 15.69
CA ARG A 317 7.61 15.27 15.15
C ARG A 317 6.20 14.79 14.72
N THR A 318 5.67 13.75 15.36
CA THR A 318 4.33 13.14 15.16
C THR A 318 3.59 12.91 16.49
N GLY A 319 4.22 13.17 17.65
CA GLY A 319 3.63 12.93 18.97
C GLY A 319 3.85 11.51 19.52
N ASP A 320 4.78 10.76 18.95
CA ASP A 320 5.20 9.43 19.41
C ASP A 320 6.39 9.51 20.38
N ILE A 321 6.33 8.70 21.44
CA ILE A 321 7.38 8.55 22.45
C ILE A 321 8.28 7.40 22.02
N VAL A 322 9.56 7.68 21.94
CA VAL A 322 10.60 6.65 21.82
C VAL A 322 11.63 6.87 22.90
N ARG A 323 12.31 5.80 23.28
CA ARG A 323 13.46 5.86 24.17
C ARG A 323 14.69 5.30 23.47
N TYR A 324 15.79 6.03 23.52
CA TYR A 324 17.09 5.53 23.12
C TYR A 324 17.75 4.79 24.30
N ASN A 325 18.17 3.55 24.11
CA ASN A 325 18.81 2.73 25.17
C ASN A 325 20.33 2.59 25.00
N GLY A 326 20.95 3.32 24.08
CA GLY A 326 22.38 3.25 23.76
C GLY A 326 22.71 2.40 22.54
N SER A 327 21.83 1.48 22.12
CA SER A 327 22.04 0.62 20.94
C SER A 327 20.82 0.52 20.01
N GLU A 328 19.65 1.01 20.40
CA GLU A 328 18.44 1.04 19.57
C GLU A 328 17.46 2.12 20.09
N TYR A 329 16.50 2.49 19.24
CA TYR A 329 15.34 3.27 19.65
C TYR A 329 14.14 2.34 19.84
N VAL A 330 13.58 2.37 21.04
CA VAL A 330 12.41 1.58 21.43
C VAL A 330 11.19 2.48 21.37
N PHE A 331 10.19 2.11 20.57
CA PHE A 331 8.89 2.78 20.57
C PHE A 331 8.15 2.46 21.85
N GLU A 332 7.83 3.47 22.66
CA GLU A 332 7.20 3.30 23.97
C GLU A 332 5.69 3.61 23.95
N GLY A 333 5.21 4.29 22.91
CA GLY A 333 3.78 4.60 22.75
C GLY A 333 3.54 5.97 22.15
N ARG A 334 2.28 6.40 22.15
CA ARG A 334 1.88 7.76 21.76
C ARG A 334 1.80 8.64 23.00
N ALA A 335 2.27 9.88 22.92
CA ALA A 335 2.18 10.83 24.03
C ALA A 335 0.74 11.10 24.49
N SER A 336 -0.24 10.90 23.60
CA SER A 336 -1.67 11.08 23.84
C SER A 336 -2.41 9.82 24.30
N CYS A 337 -1.74 8.69 24.57
CA CYS A 337 -2.38 7.50 25.13
C CYS A 337 -2.17 7.48 26.65
N ASP A 338 -3.27 7.64 27.41
CA ASP A 338 -3.34 7.87 28.87
C ASP A 338 -2.99 6.68 29.76
N CYS A 339 -1.86 5.98 29.52
CA CYS A 339 -1.33 5.02 30.48
C CYS A 339 0.09 5.40 30.89
N LYS A 340 0.23 6.51 31.63
CA LYS A 340 1.50 6.96 32.22
C LYS A 340 1.84 6.31 33.57
N TYR A 341 0.95 5.49 34.15
CA TYR A 341 1.20 4.81 35.42
C TYR A 341 0.61 3.40 35.43
N MET A 342 1.47 2.38 35.40
CA MET A 342 1.12 1.07 35.96
C MET A 342 1.12 1.24 37.48
N HIS A 343 -0.04 1.08 38.10
CA HIS A 343 -0.13 1.02 39.56
C HIS A 343 0.77 -0.13 40.03
N ARG A 344 1.84 0.19 40.78
CA ARG A 344 2.47 -0.80 41.65
C ARG A 344 1.45 -1.15 42.72
N GLU A 345 1.40 -2.44 43.07
CA GLU A 345 0.73 -3.13 44.21
C GLU A 345 -0.19 -4.28 43.71
N CYS A 346 -0.11 -5.54 44.18
CA CYS A 346 0.53 -6.13 45.36
C CYS A 346 1.10 -7.52 45.03
N VAL A 347 2.34 -7.78 45.44
CA VAL A 347 2.75 -9.11 45.91
C VAL A 347 2.94 -8.96 47.41
N SER A 348 2.07 -9.60 48.18
CA SER A 348 2.29 -9.96 49.57
C SER A 348 2.13 -11.47 49.68
#